data_AF-A0A7W1FM12-F1
#
_entry.id   AF-A0A7W1FM12-F1
#
_cell.length_a   1.000
_cell.length_b   1.000
_cell.length_c   1.000
_cell.angle_alpha   90.00
_cell.angle_beta   90.00
_cell.angle_gamma   90.00
#
_symmetry.space_group_name_H-M   'P 1'
#
loop_
_entity.id
_entity.type
_entity.pdbx_description
1 polymer ?
#
loop_
_entity_poly.entity_id
_entity_poly.type
_entity_poly.pdbx_seq_one_letter_code
_entity_poly.pdbx_strand_id
1 'polypeptide(L)'
;MRPILLVGGAPRVAVDAVRFISVAASGATALQVKDCLHHQGLSADLLLGIDASPNAPAQRYVDRRGLESALRQWITVNPTGVVVMSAAVNDYEVAQVAIEQPDGPQVVPVGTKLPSRAGAVTIRLEPAGKIIEQLRGWGLSGPIVGFKYEARDSVLAAAEALRRRVDAALVVANSLCGQLQALVDERGPQRCVDRAALIEALGARLAALARR
;
A
#
# COMPACT_ATOMS: atom_id res chain seq x y z
N MET A 1 0.55 -5.39 -24.61
CA MET A 1 -0.25 -4.86 -23.49
C MET A 1 0.60 -4.99 -22.23
N ARG A 2 0.68 -3.93 -21.42
CA ARG A 2 1.47 -3.93 -20.19
C ARG A 2 0.80 -4.80 -19.11
N PRO A 3 1.54 -5.67 -18.41
CA PRO A 3 1.07 -6.35 -17.22
C PRO A 3 0.64 -5.36 -16.13
N ILE A 4 -0.36 -5.72 -15.33
CA ILE A 4 -0.86 -4.89 -14.22
C ILE A 4 -0.64 -5.64 -12.91
N LEU A 5 0.00 -5.00 -11.94
CA LEU A 5 0.10 -5.47 -10.57
C LEU A 5 -0.78 -4.62 -9.65
N LEU A 6 -1.72 -5.25 -8.95
CA LEU A 6 -2.53 -4.61 -7.92
C LEU A 6 -1.99 -5.03 -6.56
N VAL A 7 -1.48 -4.06 -5.81
CA VAL A 7 -0.95 -4.26 -4.46
C VAL A 7 -2.00 -3.81 -3.45
N GLY A 8 -2.37 -4.66 -2.49
CA GLY A 8 -3.41 -4.36 -1.51
C GLY A 8 -3.17 -4.98 -0.13
N GLY A 9 -3.89 -4.49 0.89
CA GLY A 9 -3.68 -4.91 2.28
C GLY A 9 -2.65 -4.04 2.99
N ALA A 10 -2.03 -4.57 4.05
CA ALA A 10 -1.00 -3.89 4.83
C ALA A 10 0.08 -4.88 5.26
N PRO A 11 1.36 -4.46 5.30
CA PRO A 11 2.39 -5.28 5.92
C PRO A 11 2.23 -5.28 7.44
N ARG A 12 2.64 -6.38 8.08
CA ARG A 12 2.77 -6.48 9.53
C ARG A 12 4.11 -5.87 9.95
N VAL A 13 4.09 -5.03 10.98
CA VAL A 13 5.30 -4.50 11.62
C VAL A 13 5.52 -5.28 12.92
N ALA A 14 6.52 -6.15 12.93
CA ALA A 14 6.77 -7.03 14.07
C ALA A 14 7.08 -6.22 15.34
N VAL A 15 6.40 -6.55 16.43
CA VAL A 15 6.69 -6.05 17.77
C VAL A 15 7.57 -7.07 18.48
N ASP A 16 7.23 -8.35 18.37
CA ASP A 16 8.02 -9.44 18.90
C ASP A 16 7.84 -10.71 18.04
N ALA A 17 8.22 -11.88 18.55
CA ALA A 17 8.07 -13.16 17.83
C ALA A 17 6.61 -13.53 17.47
N VAL A 18 5.61 -12.91 18.09
CA VAL A 18 4.20 -13.31 18.03
C VAL A 18 3.29 -12.15 17.61
N ARG A 19 3.59 -10.93 18.08
CA ARG A 19 2.78 -9.73 17.95
C ARG A 19 3.34 -8.81 16.88
N PHE A 20 2.42 -8.06 16.28
CA PHE A 20 2.74 -7.05 15.27
C PHE A 20 1.74 -5.90 15.32
N ILE A 21 2.13 -4.75 14.78
CA ILE A 21 1.26 -3.62 14.47
C ILE A 21 0.87 -3.74 13.00
N SER A 22 -0.40 -3.47 12.69
CA SER A 22 -0.91 -3.47 11.31
C SER A 22 -1.97 -2.39 11.13
N VAL A 23 -2.34 -2.15 9.88
CA VAL A 23 -3.41 -1.22 9.48
C VAL A 23 -4.65 -2.04 9.08
N ALA A 24 -5.84 -1.52 9.38
CA ALA A 24 -7.11 -2.12 8.99
C ALA A 24 -7.38 -2.00 7.47
N ALA A 25 -6.60 -2.71 6.65
CA ALA A 25 -6.72 -2.72 5.20
C ALA A 25 -7.11 -4.11 4.70
N SER A 26 -8.37 -4.27 4.28
CA SER A 26 -8.94 -5.56 3.84
C SER A 26 -8.44 -6.06 2.48
N GLY A 27 -7.80 -5.18 1.68
CA GLY A 27 -7.45 -5.45 0.29
C GLY A 27 -8.63 -5.37 -0.69
N ALA A 28 -9.84 -5.03 -0.23
CA ALA A 28 -11.04 -5.02 -1.06
C ALA A 28 -10.94 -4.11 -2.29
N THR A 29 -10.24 -2.98 -2.21
CA THR A 29 -10.01 -2.10 -3.37
C THR A 29 -9.27 -2.80 -4.49
N ALA A 30 -8.20 -3.55 -4.19
CA ALA A 30 -7.44 -4.28 -5.20
C ALA A 30 -8.30 -5.35 -5.89
N LEU A 31 -9.16 -6.06 -5.13
CA LEU A 31 -10.08 -7.04 -5.68
C LEU A 31 -11.15 -6.39 -6.57
N GLN A 32 -11.81 -5.33 -6.10
CA GLN A 32 -12.83 -4.62 -6.88
C GLN A 32 -12.27 -4.08 -8.20
N VAL A 33 -11.04 -3.56 -8.19
CA VAL A 33 -10.35 -3.12 -9.40
C VAL A 33 -10.01 -4.30 -10.32
N LYS A 34 -9.56 -5.43 -9.77
CA LYS A 34 -9.30 -6.64 -10.56
C LYS A 34 -10.56 -7.13 -11.27
N ASP A 35 -11.68 -7.19 -10.56
CA ASP A 35 -12.96 -7.63 -11.12
C ASP A 35 -13.42 -6.67 -12.23
N CYS A 36 -13.28 -5.36 -12.00
CA CYS A 36 -13.56 -4.34 -13.02
C CYS A 36 -12.69 -4.52 -14.28
N LEU A 37 -11.38 -4.80 -14.12
CA LEU A 37 -10.48 -5.06 -15.24
C LEU A 37 -10.85 -6.37 -15.97
N HIS A 38 -11.23 -7.40 -15.23
CA HIS A 38 -11.65 -8.68 -15.80
C HIS A 38 -12.89 -8.52 -16.69
N HIS A 39 -13.89 -7.75 -16.24
CA HIS A 39 -15.06 -7.41 -17.07
C HIS A 39 -14.70 -6.62 -18.34
N GLN A 40 -13.54 -5.97 -18.38
CA GLN A 40 -13.00 -5.29 -19.57
C GLN A 40 -12.08 -6.18 -20.42
N GLY A 41 -12.03 -7.49 -20.14
CA GLY A 41 -11.20 -8.46 -20.86
C GLY A 41 -9.70 -8.39 -20.51
N LEU A 42 -9.34 -7.80 -19.38
CA LEU A 42 -7.96 -7.63 -18.93
C LEU A 42 -7.66 -8.52 -17.72
N SER A 43 -6.41 -8.96 -17.60
CA SER A 43 -5.91 -9.65 -16.42
C SER A 43 -5.04 -8.73 -15.57
N ALA A 44 -5.01 -8.99 -14.27
CA ALA A 44 -4.13 -8.32 -13.33
C ALA A 44 -3.62 -9.29 -12.26
N ASP A 45 -2.33 -9.19 -11.95
CA ASP A 45 -1.70 -9.88 -10.84
C ASP A 45 -2.12 -9.24 -9.52
N LEU A 46 -2.25 -10.08 -8.48
CA LEU A 46 -2.54 -9.63 -7.12
C LEU A 46 -1.36 -9.91 -6.22
N LEU A 47 -0.90 -8.86 -5.53
CA LEU A 47 0.01 -8.96 -4.40
C LEU A 47 -0.68 -8.40 -3.16
N LEU A 48 -1.05 -9.28 -2.23
CA LEU A 48 -1.87 -8.93 -1.09
C LEU A 48 -1.17 -9.22 0.24
N GLY A 49 -1.39 -8.37 1.23
CA GLY A 49 -1.01 -8.65 2.61
C GLY A 49 -1.63 -9.96 3.09
N ILE A 50 -0.96 -10.68 3.99
CA ILE A 50 -1.38 -12.01 4.44
C ILE A 50 -2.78 -12.02 5.06
N ASP A 51 -3.18 -10.93 5.71
CA ASP A 51 -4.51 -10.77 6.35
C ASP A 51 -5.59 -10.25 5.38
N ALA A 52 -5.20 -9.76 4.20
CA ALA A 52 -6.10 -9.11 3.28
C ALA A 52 -6.84 -10.14 2.42
N SER A 53 -8.16 -10.24 2.59
CA SER A 53 -9.02 -11.13 1.79
C SER A 53 -8.42 -12.56 1.69
N PRO A 54 -8.34 -13.30 2.80
CA PRO A 54 -7.49 -14.49 2.93
C PRO A 54 -7.77 -15.59 1.90
N ASN A 55 -9.03 -15.69 1.47
CA ASN A 55 -9.47 -16.71 0.50
C ASN A 55 -9.22 -16.30 -0.97
N ALA A 56 -8.81 -15.05 -1.24
CA ALA A 56 -8.55 -14.62 -2.61
C ALA A 56 -7.25 -15.25 -3.15
N PRO A 57 -7.23 -15.74 -4.40
CA PRO A 57 -6.00 -16.22 -5.02
C PRO A 57 -5.06 -15.04 -5.34
N ALA A 58 -3.95 -14.93 -4.62
CA ALA A 58 -2.97 -13.86 -4.76
C ALA A 58 -1.59 -14.30 -4.28
N GLN A 59 -0.54 -13.68 -4.80
CA GLN A 59 0.77 -13.71 -4.15
C GLN A 59 0.66 -12.96 -2.81
N ARG A 60 1.33 -13.47 -1.78
CA ARG A 60 1.21 -12.94 -0.41
C ARG A 60 2.51 -12.35 0.10
N TYR A 61 2.38 -11.27 0.88
CA TYR A 61 3.46 -10.73 1.70
C TYR A 61 3.02 -10.63 3.16
N VAL A 62 3.94 -10.87 4.08
CA VAL A 62 3.68 -10.80 5.53
C VAL A 62 4.08 -9.43 6.07
N ASP A 63 5.31 -9.02 5.78
CA ASP A 63 5.92 -7.80 6.30
C ASP A 63 6.38 -6.87 5.17
N ARG A 64 7.00 -5.76 5.56
CA ARG A 64 7.52 -4.77 4.62
C ARG A 64 8.57 -5.37 3.68
N ARG A 65 9.51 -6.16 4.22
CA ARG A 65 10.59 -6.77 3.44
C ARG A 65 10.03 -7.71 2.38
N GLY A 66 9.06 -8.54 2.73
CA GLY A 66 8.36 -9.43 1.80
C GLY A 66 7.64 -8.66 0.70
N LEU A 67 7.00 -7.53 1.02
CA LEU A 67 6.40 -6.64 0.03
C LEU A 67 7.45 -6.06 -0.93
N GLU A 68 8.55 -5.53 -0.42
CA GLU A 68 9.63 -4.99 -1.25
C GLU A 68 10.25 -6.07 -2.16
N SER A 69 10.51 -7.27 -1.64
CA SER A 69 11.04 -8.39 -2.41
C SER A 69 10.10 -8.81 -3.53
N ALA A 70 8.80 -8.95 -3.26
CA ALA A 70 7.80 -9.31 -4.26
C ALA A 70 7.66 -8.23 -5.34
N LEU A 71 7.67 -6.94 -4.95
CA LEU A 71 7.66 -5.83 -5.89
C LEU A 71 8.89 -5.82 -6.79
N ARG A 72 10.10 -5.93 -6.22
CA ARG A 72 11.35 -5.98 -6.99
C ARG A 72 11.32 -7.15 -7.99
N GLN A 73 10.92 -8.33 -7.54
CA GLN A 73 10.81 -9.49 -8.42
C GLN A 73 9.84 -9.26 -9.58
N TRP A 74 8.65 -8.70 -9.31
CA TRP A 74 7.67 -8.42 -10.35
C TRP A 74 8.16 -7.35 -11.33
N ILE A 75 8.81 -6.28 -10.83
CA ILE A 75 9.36 -5.19 -11.64
C ILE A 75 10.50 -5.70 -12.54
N THR A 76 11.37 -6.56 -12.05
CA THR A 76 12.45 -7.16 -12.85
C THR A 76 11.90 -7.90 -14.06
N VAL A 77 10.77 -8.60 -13.91
CA VAL A 77 10.11 -9.34 -15.00
C VAL A 77 9.27 -8.41 -15.88
N ASN A 78 8.67 -7.37 -15.29
CA ASN A 78 7.71 -6.49 -15.95
C ASN A 78 8.11 -5.00 -15.80
N PRO A 79 9.28 -4.58 -16.29
CA PRO A 79 9.80 -3.23 -16.02
C PRO A 79 8.90 -2.13 -16.58
N THR A 80 8.17 -2.41 -17.67
CA THR A 80 7.22 -1.48 -18.29
C THR A 80 5.77 -1.67 -17.80
N GLY A 81 5.55 -2.55 -16.82
CA GLY A 81 4.23 -2.87 -16.27
C GLY A 81 3.59 -1.71 -15.49
N VAL A 82 2.28 -1.82 -15.24
CA VAL A 82 1.53 -0.87 -14.41
C VAL A 82 1.53 -1.37 -12.96
N VAL A 83 2.05 -0.56 -12.03
CA VAL A 83 2.03 -0.88 -10.59
C VAL A 83 1.02 0.00 -9.86
N VAL A 84 0.04 -0.63 -9.23
CA VAL A 84 -1.03 0.03 -8.47
C VAL A 84 -0.83 -0.18 -6.97
N MET A 85 -0.37 0.85 -6.29
CA MET A 85 -0.04 0.83 -4.86
C MET A 85 -1.26 1.19 -3.99
N SER A 86 -2.26 0.29 -3.95
CA SER A 86 -3.46 0.47 -3.10
C SER A 86 -3.32 -0.05 -1.67
N ALA A 87 -2.17 -0.66 -1.34
CA ALA A 87 -1.84 -1.12 -0.01
C ALA A 87 -1.62 0.04 0.97
N ALA A 88 -2.12 -0.13 2.19
CA ALA A 88 -1.85 0.76 3.31
C ALA A 88 -0.50 0.39 3.94
N VAL A 89 0.59 0.79 3.29
CA VAL A 89 1.95 0.58 3.79
C VAL A 89 2.19 1.47 5.02
N ASN A 90 2.72 0.89 6.09
CA ASN A 90 2.95 1.60 7.34
C ASN A 90 3.90 2.78 7.16
N ASP A 91 3.54 3.91 7.76
CA ASP A 91 4.36 5.12 7.78
C ASP A 91 5.46 5.09 8.84
N TYR A 92 5.41 4.11 9.75
CA TYR A 92 6.34 3.91 10.85
C TYR A 92 6.76 2.44 10.92
N GLU A 93 7.96 2.22 11.46
CA GLU A 93 8.49 0.90 11.82
C GLU A 93 8.88 0.85 13.30
N VAL A 94 9.00 -0.37 13.84
CA VAL A 94 9.42 -0.58 15.24
C VAL A 94 10.93 -0.44 15.33
N ALA A 95 11.37 0.66 15.93
CA ALA A 95 12.78 0.93 16.20
C ALA A 95 13.28 0.17 17.44
N GLN A 96 12.41 0.01 18.45
CA GLN A 96 12.78 -0.61 19.72
C GLN A 96 11.55 -1.10 20.48
N VAL A 97 11.70 -2.23 21.17
CA VAL A 97 10.77 -2.68 22.20
C VAL A 97 11.52 -2.80 23.51
N ALA A 98 10.98 -2.26 24.59
CA ALA A 98 11.60 -2.30 25.90
C ALA A 98 10.57 -2.60 26.99
N ILE A 99 11.03 -3.30 28.04
CA ILE A 99 10.26 -3.59 29.25
C ILE A 99 10.72 -2.61 30.32
N GLU A 100 9.79 -1.94 30.99
CA GLU A 100 10.11 -1.09 32.13
C GLU A 100 10.61 -1.93 33.31
N GLN A 101 11.79 -1.60 33.85
CA GLN A 101 12.35 -2.18 35.06
C GLN A 101 12.73 -1.07 36.05
N PRO A 102 12.87 -1.38 37.36
CA PRO A 102 13.30 -0.40 38.36
C PRO A 102 14.64 0.28 38.04
N ASP A 103 15.57 -0.46 37.44
CA ASP A 103 16.91 0.02 37.08
C ASP A 103 17.00 0.64 35.68
N GLY A 104 15.85 0.83 35.01
CA GLY A 104 15.73 1.40 33.67
C GLY A 104 15.15 0.44 32.62
N PRO A 105 14.82 0.92 31.41
CA PRO A 105 14.17 0.10 30.39
C PRO A 105 15.11 -0.99 29.85
N GLN A 106 14.69 -2.25 29.95
CA GLN A 106 15.39 -3.39 29.35
C GLN A 106 14.94 -3.56 27.89
N VAL A 107 15.88 -3.42 26.95
CA VAL A 107 15.61 -3.65 25.53
C VAL A 107 15.36 -5.13 25.25
N VAL A 108 14.33 -5.41 24.47
CA VAL A 108 13.96 -6.76 24.07
C VAL A 108 14.59 -7.04 22.72
N PRO A 109 15.41 -8.10 22.57
CA PRO A 109 16.00 -8.43 21.28
C PRO A 109 14.93 -8.73 20.24
N VAL A 110 15.16 -8.28 19.01
CA VAL A 110 14.26 -8.51 17.88
C VAL A 110 13.97 -10.01 17.72
N GLY A 111 12.70 -10.36 17.53
CA GLY A 111 12.27 -11.75 17.39
C GLY A 111 12.18 -12.55 18.69
N THR A 112 12.40 -11.93 19.86
CA THR A 112 12.16 -12.56 21.17
C THR A 112 10.73 -12.30 21.64
N LYS A 113 9.97 -13.34 21.98
CA LYS A 113 8.62 -13.20 22.54
C LYS A 113 8.66 -12.46 23.88
N LEU A 114 7.87 -11.38 24.07
CA LEU A 114 7.84 -10.74 25.38
C LEU A 114 7.13 -11.66 26.40
N PRO A 115 7.67 -11.80 27.62
CA PRO A 115 7.01 -12.51 28.70
C PRO A 115 5.66 -11.86 29.06
N SER A 116 4.66 -12.68 29.44
CA SER A 116 3.34 -12.19 29.85
C SER A 116 3.34 -11.42 31.18
N ARG A 117 4.40 -11.58 31.98
CA ARG A 117 4.58 -10.92 33.29
C ARG A 117 5.71 -9.88 33.27
N ALA A 118 6.06 -9.39 32.08
CA ALA A 118 7.15 -8.44 31.91
C ALA A 118 6.92 -7.09 32.60
N GLY A 119 5.68 -6.72 32.93
CA GLY A 119 5.34 -5.37 33.38
C GLY A 119 4.98 -4.49 32.20
N ALA A 120 5.17 -3.17 32.33
CA ALA A 120 4.88 -2.22 31.26
C ALA A 120 5.87 -2.37 30.09
N VAL A 121 5.36 -2.23 28.86
CA VAL A 121 6.15 -2.35 27.63
C VAL A 121 6.04 -1.06 26.84
N THR A 122 7.18 -0.51 26.45
CA THR A 122 7.29 0.63 25.55
C THR A 122 7.71 0.15 24.16
N ILE A 123 6.99 0.61 23.13
CA ILE A 123 7.34 0.40 21.71
C ILE A 123 7.73 1.76 21.14
N ARG A 124 8.99 1.91 20.75
CA ARG A 124 9.47 3.12 20.05
C ARG A 124 9.31 2.92 18.55
N LEU A 125 8.63 3.85 17.92
CA LEU A 125 8.42 3.88 16.47
C LEU A 125 9.29 4.96 15.83
N GLU A 126 9.73 4.72 14.60
CA GLU A 126 10.41 5.71 13.76
C GLU A 126 9.80 5.76 12.35
N PRO A 127 9.88 6.92 11.65
CA PRO A 127 9.30 7.04 10.32
C PRO A 127 9.92 6.04 9.33
N ALA A 128 9.09 5.30 8.62
CA ALA A 128 9.51 4.38 7.57
C ALA A 128 9.55 5.08 6.20
N GLY A 129 10.53 4.73 5.37
CA GLY A 129 10.64 5.23 4.00
C GLY A 129 9.42 4.84 3.13
N LYS A 130 9.04 5.66 2.16
CA LYS A 130 7.90 5.35 1.29
C LYS A 130 8.30 4.37 0.17
N ILE A 131 7.66 3.19 0.12
CA ILE A 131 7.96 2.18 -0.92
C ILE A 131 7.72 2.71 -2.33
N ILE A 132 6.63 3.46 -2.54
CA ILE A 132 6.25 3.99 -3.85
C ILE A 132 7.35 4.89 -4.47
N GLU A 133 8.15 5.56 -3.63
CA GLU A 133 9.27 6.41 -4.07
C GLU A 133 10.47 5.58 -4.57
N GLN A 134 10.56 4.31 -4.19
CA GLN A 134 11.68 3.43 -4.55
C GLN A 134 11.44 2.66 -5.86
N LEU A 135 10.20 2.61 -6.38
CA LEU A 135 9.84 1.78 -7.54
C LEU A 135 10.69 2.09 -8.77
N ARG A 136 10.95 3.38 -9.05
CA ARG A 136 11.83 3.82 -10.15
C ARG A 136 13.26 3.32 -9.96
N GLY A 137 13.78 3.41 -8.73
CA GLY A 137 15.11 2.91 -8.37
C GLY A 137 15.24 1.38 -8.48
N TRP A 138 14.13 0.65 -8.48
CA TRP A 138 14.10 -0.80 -8.71
C TRP A 138 13.94 -1.16 -10.20
N GLY A 139 13.95 -0.19 -11.11
CA GLY A 139 13.91 -0.41 -12.56
C GLY A 139 12.51 -0.32 -13.20
N LEU A 140 11.48 0.10 -12.46
CA LEU A 140 10.15 0.31 -13.03
C LEU A 140 10.16 1.54 -13.95
N SER A 141 9.99 1.33 -15.25
CA SER A 141 9.78 2.38 -16.27
C SER A 141 8.30 2.55 -16.66
N GLY A 142 7.44 1.61 -16.26
CA GLY A 142 6.00 1.69 -16.53
C GLY A 142 5.20 2.62 -15.61
N PRO A 143 3.88 2.75 -15.81
CA PRO A 143 3.04 3.65 -15.03
C PRO A 143 2.95 3.26 -13.54
N ILE A 144 3.02 4.27 -12.67
CA ILE A 144 2.72 4.14 -11.23
C ILE A 144 1.33 4.71 -10.97
N VAL A 145 0.51 3.98 -10.21
CA VAL A 145 -0.75 4.46 -9.66
C VAL A 145 -0.68 4.46 -8.14
N GLY A 146 -0.74 5.64 -7.54
CA GLY A 146 -0.67 5.86 -6.11
C GLY A 146 -2.03 5.99 -5.44
N PHE A 147 -2.05 5.91 -4.11
CA PHE A 147 -3.22 6.18 -3.28
C PHE A 147 -2.89 7.17 -2.17
N LYS A 148 -3.84 8.04 -1.87
CA LYS A 148 -3.81 8.95 -0.73
C LYS A 148 -5.11 8.86 0.05
N TYR A 149 -4.95 8.76 1.36
CA TYR A 149 -6.04 8.71 2.32
C TYR A 149 -5.76 9.71 3.44
N GLU A 150 -6.48 10.83 3.44
CA GLU A 150 -6.13 12.00 4.28
C GLU A 150 -7.35 12.86 4.62
N ALA A 151 -7.18 13.95 5.34
CA ALA A 151 -8.27 14.90 5.61
C ALA A 151 -8.84 15.46 4.30
N ARG A 152 -10.15 15.72 4.29
CA ARG A 152 -10.88 16.19 3.09
C ARG A 152 -10.24 17.43 2.46
N ASP A 153 -9.76 18.34 3.29
CA ASP A 153 -9.26 19.64 2.86
C ASP A 153 -7.82 19.56 2.31
N SER A 154 -7.07 18.52 2.66
CA SER A 154 -5.67 18.34 2.23
C SER A 154 -5.49 17.26 1.15
N VAL A 155 -6.40 16.28 1.05
CA VAL A 155 -6.16 15.06 0.26
C VAL A 155 -5.92 15.31 -1.23
N LEU A 156 -6.59 16.28 -1.84
CA LEU A 156 -6.36 16.60 -3.26
C LEU A 156 -4.96 17.19 -3.50
N ALA A 157 -4.52 18.10 -2.61
CA ALA A 157 -3.19 18.68 -2.68
C ALA A 157 -2.11 17.62 -2.41
N ALA A 158 -2.32 16.76 -1.42
CA ALA A 158 -1.42 15.65 -1.11
C ALA A 158 -1.33 14.61 -2.23
N ALA A 159 -2.43 14.35 -2.94
CA ALA A 159 -2.45 13.47 -4.10
C ALA A 159 -1.64 14.05 -5.27
N GLU A 160 -1.83 15.34 -5.59
CA GLU A 160 -1.04 15.99 -6.64
C GLU A 160 0.45 16.09 -6.26
N ALA A 161 0.76 16.37 -5.00
CA ALA A 161 2.13 16.37 -4.50
C ALA A 161 2.78 14.99 -4.64
N LEU A 162 2.07 13.91 -4.27
CA LEU A 162 2.55 12.54 -4.49
C LEU A 162 2.76 12.28 -5.97
N ARG A 163 1.79 12.64 -6.82
CA ARG A 163 1.84 12.40 -8.27
C ARG A 163 3.12 12.96 -8.88
N ARG A 164 3.44 14.22 -8.56
CA ARG A 164 4.67 14.88 -9.04
C ARG A 164 5.92 14.25 -8.45
N ARG A 165 5.91 13.96 -7.13
CA ARG A 165 7.09 13.46 -6.42
C ARG A 165 7.58 12.11 -6.94
N VAL A 166 6.68 11.23 -7.37
CA VAL A 166 7.04 9.88 -7.86
C VAL A 166 6.79 9.66 -9.34
N ASP A 167 6.48 10.74 -10.08
CA ASP A 167 6.07 10.68 -11.49
C ASP A 167 4.98 9.60 -11.73
N ALA A 168 3.92 9.69 -10.93
CA ALA A 168 2.77 8.79 -11.06
C ALA A 168 1.88 9.23 -12.22
N ALA A 169 1.36 8.26 -12.97
CA ALA A 169 0.38 8.49 -14.01
C ALA A 169 -0.99 8.89 -13.42
N LEU A 170 -1.28 8.42 -12.20
CA LEU A 170 -2.55 8.60 -11.53
C LEU A 170 -2.38 8.48 -10.01
N VAL A 171 -3.11 9.27 -9.24
CA VAL A 171 -3.25 9.08 -7.78
C VAL A 171 -4.72 9.08 -7.41
N VAL A 172 -5.15 8.07 -6.67
CA VAL A 172 -6.49 8.01 -6.07
C VAL A 172 -6.48 8.78 -4.76
N ALA A 173 -7.34 9.79 -4.63
CA ALA A 173 -7.49 10.62 -3.44
C ALA A 173 -8.80 10.27 -2.73
N ASN A 174 -8.74 9.77 -1.49
CA ASN A 174 -9.90 9.46 -0.65
C ASN A 174 -9.82 10.23 0.68
N SER A 175 -10.88 10.90 1.09
CA SER A 175 -10.91 11.58 2.38
C SER A 175 -11.23 10.62 3.54
N LEU A 176 -10.65 10.85 4.71
CA LEU A 176 -10.93 10.11 5.97
C LEU A 176 -12.42 10.07 6.32
N CYS A 177 -13.17 11.13 6.03
CA CYS A 177 -14.60 11.21 6.28
C CYS A 177 -15.48 10.49 5.23
N GLY A 178 -14.88 9.92 4.18
CA GLY A 178 -15.59 9.25 3.09
C GLY A 178 -16.36 10.16 2.13
N GLN A 179 -16.34 11.49 2.31
CA GLN A 179 -17.13 12.43 1.51
C GLN A 179 -16.46 12.90 0.22
N LEU A 180 -15.16 12.65 0.07
CA LEU A 180 -14.40 13.00 -1.13
C LEU A 180 -13.63 11.79 -1.61
N GLN A 181 -13.78 11.52 -2.90
CA GLN A 181 -13.06 10.50 -3.63
C GLN A 181 -12.84 10.97 -5.06
N ALA A 182 -11.60 10.92 -5.52
CA ALA A 182 -11.21 11.49 -6.81
C ALA A 182 -10.04 10.74 -7.42
N LEU A 183 -9.93 10.87 -8.74
CA LEU A 183 -8.76 10.52 -9.53
C LEU A 183 -7.97 11.79 -9.84
N VAL A 184 -6.67 11.80 -9.57
CA VAL A 184 -5.79 12.94 -9.81
C VAL A 184 -4.72 12.54 -10.82
N ASP A 185 -4.75 13.15 -12.01
CA ASP A 185 -3.76 12.97 -13.07
C ASP A 185 -3.28 14.34 -13.59
N GLU A 186 -2.55 14.36 -14.71
CA GLU A 186 -2.04 15.58 -15.34
C GLU A 186 -3.13 16.60 -15.72
N ARG A 187 -4.39 16.16 -15.86
CA ARG A 187 -5.54 17.00 -16.21
C ARG A 187 -6.21 17.60 -14.97
N GLY A 188 -5.74 17.24 -13.77
CA GLY A 188 -6.29 17.66 -12.50
C GLY A 188 -7.26 16.65 -11.89
N PRO A 189 -7.96 17.02 -10.80
CA PRO A 189 -8.80 16.11 -10.05
C PRO A 189 -10.15 15.88 -10.73
N GLN A 190 -10.46 14.62 -11.04
CA GLN A 190 -11.79 14.15 -11.41
C GLN A 190 -12.47 13.55 -10.17
N ARG A 191 -13.48 14.24 -9.62
CA ARG A 191 -14.27 13.73 -8.49
C ARG A 191 -15.21 12.61 -8.95
N CYS A 192 -15.39 11.62 -8.08
CA CYS A 192 -16.33 10.52 -8.26
C CYS A 192 -17.47 10.66 -7.25
N VAL A 193 -18.70 10.43 -7.68
CA VAL A 193 -19.90 10.59 -6.84
C VAL A 193 -19.94 9.59 -5.68
N ASP A 194 -19.48 8.37 -5.93
CA ASP A 194 -19.45 7.29 -4.96
C ASP A 194 -18.38 6.24 -5.29
N ARG A 195 -18.15 5.31 -4.36
CA ARG A 195 -17.09 4.32 -4.48
C ARG A 195 -17.20 3.48 -5.76
N ALA A 196 -18.41 3.17 -6.22
CA ALA A 196 -18.61 2.38 -7.43
C ALA A 196 -18.10 3.15 -8.66
N ALA A 197 -18.49 4.43 -8.79
CA ALA A 197 -18.02 5.32 -9.85
C ALA A 197 -16.49 5.51 -9.80
N LEU A 198 -15.88 5.50 -8.61
CA LEU A 198 -14.42 5.54 -8.47
C LEU A 198 -13.75 4.28 -9.03
N ILE A 199 -14.26 3.09 -8.66
CA ILE A 199 -13.69 1.83 -9.12
C ILE A 199 -13.82 1.69 -10.64
N GLU A 200 -14.97 2.06 -11.20
CA GLU A 200 -15.20 2.04 -12.65
C GLU A 200 -14.24 3.00 -13.38
N ALA A 201 -14.16 4.26 -12.93
CA ALA A 201 -13.27 5.26 -13.53
C ALA A 201 -11.80 4.85 -13.41
N LEU A 202 -11.39 4.27 -12.28
CA LEU A 202 -10.04 3.75 -12.07
C LEU A 202 -9.75 2.57 -13.01
N GLY A 203 -10.67 1.62 -13.11
CA GLY A 203 -10.54 0.48 -14.02
C GLY A 203 -10.37 0.93 -15.47
N ALA A 204 -11.17 1.89 -15.93
CA ALA A 204 -11.03 2.46 -17.27
C ALA A 204 -9.68 3.15 -17.49
N ARG A 205 -9.16 3.89 -16.48
CA ARG A 205 -7.82 4.50 -16.56
C ARG A 205 -6.71 3.46 -16.62
N LEU A 206 -6.79 2.40 -15.80
CA LEU A 206 -5.83 1.31 -15.80
C LEU A 206 -5.85 0.55 -17.13
N ALA A 207 -7.03 0.29 -17.70
CA ALA A 207 -7.18 -0.33 -19.01
C ALA A 207 -6.50 0.50 -20.12
N ALA A 208 -6.66 1.82 -20.09
CA ALA A 208 -5.98 2.72 -21.02
C ALA A 208 -4.45 2.70 -20.84
N LEU A 209 -3.96 2.72 -19.59
CA LEU A 209 -2.53 2.64 -19.28
C LEU A 209 -1.89 1.33 -19.74
N ALA A 210 -2.62 0.22 -19.65
CA ALA A 210 -2.16 -1.10 -20.06
C ALA A 210 -2.09 -1.28 -21.58
N ARG A 211 -2.92 -0.54 -22.35
CA ARG A 211 -2.97 -0.62 -23.81
C ARG A 211 -1.94 0.29 -24.52
N ARG A 212 -1.45 1.32 -23.82
CA ARG A 212 -0.31 2.15 -24.26
C ARG A 212 1.01 1.39 -24.10
#